data_AF-A0A940MSG0-F1
#
_entry.id   AF-A0A940MSG0-F1
#
_cell.length_a   1.000
_cell.length_b   1.000
_cell.length_c   1.000
_cell.angle_alpha   90.00
_cell.angle_beta   90.00
_cell.angle_gamma   90.00
#
_symmetry.space_group_name_H-M   'P 1'
#
loop_
_entity.id
_entity.type
_entity.pdbx_description
1 polymer ?
#
loop_
_entity_poly.entity_id
_entity_poly.type
_entity_poly.pdbx_seq_one_letter_code
_entity_poly.pdbx_strand_id
1 'polypeptide(L)'
;MTEIDWERRRRNLRIMMAAAGTNPTRLARDAGLAPNTVSQFTNGSKGFLSEKTLAKILPLIDLTEVSDLDTDNPLADPRVEIRRLIDQVPEERLGLLLEVLRTEFPKTKRE
;
A
#
# COMPACT_ATOMS: atom_id res chain seq x y z
N MET A 1 -11.66 -2.40 -16.64
CA MET A 1 -11.27 -2.61 -15.23
C MET A 1 -10.34 -3.80 -15.23
N THR A 2 -9.07 -3.61 -14.92
CA THR A 2 -8.13 -4.73 -14.74
C THR A 2 -8.64 -5.58 -13.58
N GLU A 3 -8.79 -6.87 -13.82
CA GLU A 3 -9.20 -7.84 -12.80
C GLU A 3 -8.20 -7.81 -11.63
N ILE A 4 -8.70 -7.81 -10.39
CA ILE A 4 -7.85 -7.76 -9.20
C ILE A 4 -7.17 -9.12 -9.03
N ASP A 5 -5.85 -9.14 -9.11
CA ASP A 5 -5.02 -10.31 -8.83
C ASP A 5 -4.79 -10.47 -7.31
N TRP A 6 -5.66 -11.25 -6.68
CA TRP A 6 -5.57 -11.51 -5.24
C TRP A 6 -4.34 -12.33 -4.82
N GLU A 7 -3.79 -13.16 -5.70
CA GLU A 7 -2.54 -13.88 -5.42
C GLU A 7 -1.36 -12.92 -5.35
N ARG A 8 -1.30 -11.96 -6.28
CA ARG A 8 -0.32 -10.87 -6.24
C ARG A 8 -0.46 -10.04 -4.98
N ARG A 9 -1.68 -9.58 -4.64
CA ARG A 9 -1.90 -8.82 -3.41
C ARG A 9 -1.47 -9.60 -2.16
N ARG A 10 -1.75 -10.91 -2.12
CA ARG A 10 -1.34 -11.79 -1.02
C ARG A 10 0.18 -11.90 -0.92
N ARG A 11 0.88 -12.10 -2.05
CA ARG A 11 2.34 -12.14 -2.09
C ARG A 11 2.94 -10.83 -1.62
N ASN A 12 2.46 -9.71 -2.14
CA ASN A 12 2.94 -8.38 -1.81
C ASN A 12 2.66 -8.02 -0.35
N LEU A 13 1.51 -8.41 0.20
CA LEU A 13 1.22 -8.26 1.63
C LEU A 13 2.23 -9.02 2.50
N ARG A 14 2.64 -10.24 2.10
CA ARG A 14 3.69 -11.00 2.81
C ARG A 14 5.05 -10.32 2.75
N ILE A 15 5.43 -9.80 1.58
CA ILE A 15 6.68 -9.06 1.39
C ILE A 15 6.72 -7.84 2.32
N MET A 16 5.64 -7.06 2.34
CA MET A 16 5.54 -5.86 3.18
C MET A 16 5.56 -6.18 4.67
N MET A 17 4.87 -7.25 5.11
CA MET A 17 4.96 -7.69 6.50
C MET A 17 6.38 -8.12 6.90
N ALA A 18 7.09 -8.81 6.01
CA ALA A 18 8.47 -9.22 6.26
C ALA A 18 9.40 -8.01 6.38
N ALA A 19 9.26 -7.02 5.49
CA ALA A 19 10.03 -5.77 5.56
C ALA A 19 9.72 -4.97 6.84
N ALA A 20 8.46 -4.96 7.29
CA ALA A 20 8.05 -4.31 8.54
C ALA A 20 8.40 -5.12 9.80
N GLY A 21 9.01 -6.30 9.68
CA GLY A 21 9.35 -7.15 10.82
C GLY A 21 8.12 -7.64 11.61
N THR A 22 6.96 -7.77 10.95
CA THR A 22 5.69 -8.20 11.57
C THR A 22 5.20 -9.54 11.02
N ASN A 23 4.11 -10.05 11.58
CA ASN A 23 3.47 -11.29 11.15
C ASN A 23 1.95 -11.11 11.03
N PRO A 24 1.22 -12.01 10.34
CA PRO A 24 -0.22 -11.85 10.09
C PRO A 24 -1.06 -11.64 11.36
N THR A 25 -0.76 -12.39 12.42
CA THR A 25 -1.51 -12.34 13.67
C THR A 25 -1.29 -11.03 14.41
N ARG A 26 -0.04 -10.59 14.49
CA ARG A 26 0.32 -9.30 15.08
C ARG A 26 -0.30 -8.15 14.29
N LEU A 27 -0.17 -8.17 12.96
CA LEU A 27 -0.75 -7.17 12.08
C LEU A 27 -2.27 -7.06 12.25
N ALA A 28 -2.98 -8.20 12.31
CA ALA A 28 -4.41 -8.22 12.54
C ALA A 28 -4.79 -7.59 13.89
N ARG A 29 -4.06 -7.94 14.95
CA ARG A 29 -4.30 -7.42 16.30
C ARG A 29 -4.05 -5.92 16.37
N ASP A 30 -2.93 -5.45 15.83
CA ASP A 30 -2.52 -4.05 15.85
C ASP A 30 -3.51 -3.19 15.02
N ALA A 31 -4.16 -3.79 14.01
CA ALA A 31 -5.25 -3.18 13.23
C ALA A 31 -6.66 -3.26 13.89
N GLY A 32 -6.77 -3.84 15.09
CA GLY A 32 -8.06 -4.05 15.78
C GLY A 32 -8.99 -5.02 15.04
N LEU A 33 -8.44 -6.06 14.42
CA LEU A 33 -9.15 -7.12 13.72
C LEU A 33 -9.09 -8.43 14.51
N ALA A 34 -9.93 -9.41 14.13
CA ALA A 34 -9.80 -10.76 14.66
C ALA A 34 -8.41 -11.34 14.31
N PRO A 35 -7.69 -12.00 15.23
CA PRO A 35 -6.29 -12.41 15.05
C PRO A 35 -6.04 -13.31 13.84
N ASN A 36 -7.06 -14.02 13.37
CA ASN A 36 -7.00 -14.92 12.22
C ASN A 36 -7.33 -14.24 10.87
N THR A 37 -7.77 -12.98 10.87
CA THR A 37 -8.26 -12.31 9.64
C THR A 37 -7.20 -12.27 8.55
N VAL A 38 -6.00 -11.80 8.90
CA VAL A 38 -4.88 -11.65 7.96
C VAL A 38 -4.21 -13.00 7.71
N SER A 39 -4.14 -13.89 8.72
CA SER A 39 -3.55 -15.22 8.56
C SER A 39 -4.39 -16.16 7.70
N GLN A 40 -5.72 -15.99 7.66
CA GLN A 40 -6.60 -16.71 6.74
C GLN A 40 -6.45 -16.20 5.30
N PHE A 41 -6.20 -14.90 5.10
CA PHE A 41 -6.00 -14.34 3.76
C PHE A 41 -4.63 -14.64 3.18
N THR A 42 -3.55 -14.36 3.92
CA THR A 42 -2.26 -15.07 3.73
C THR A 42 -2.55 -16.57 3.96
N ASN A 43 -1.69 -17.57 3.82
CA ASN A 43 -2.14 -19.00 3.80
C ASN A 43 -3.22 -19.44 2.76
N GLY A 44 -4.09 -18.59 2.23
CA GLY A 44 -5.04 -18.89 1.15
C GLY A 44 -6.43 -19.40 1.60
N SER A 45 -6.71 -19.54 2.90
CA SER A 45 -8.03 -19.98 3.39
C SER A 45 -9.16 -19.00 3.04
N LYS A 46 -8.83 -17.71 2.89
CA LYS A 46 -9.72 -16.65 2.44
C LYS A 46 -9.19 -16.07 1.12
N GLY A 47 -10.05 -16.03 0.10
CA GLY A 47 -9.69 -15.57 -1.24
C GLY A 47 -9.42 -14.07 -1.35
N PHE A 48 -10.06 -13.25 -0.51
CA PHE A 48 -9.99 -11.78 -0.59
C PHE A 48 -10.04 -11.10 0.79
N LEU A 49 -9.65 -9.83 0.84
CA LEU A 49 -9.91 -8.94 1.97
C LEU A 49 -10.83 -7.80 1.52
N SER A 50 -11.73 -7.36 2.39
CA SER A 50 -12.54 -6.18 2.09
C SER A 50 -11.66 -4.92 2.10
N GLU A 51 -12.07 -3.91 1.35
CA GLU A 51 -11.40 -2.60 1.32
C GLU A 51 -11.26 -2.00 2.73
N LYS A 52 -12.31 -2.10 3.56
CA LYS A 52 -12.27 -1.70 4.97
C LYS A 52 -11.20 -2.43 5.80
N THR A 53 -10.94 -3.70 5.49
CA THR A 53 -9.88 -4.47 6.15
C THR A 53 -8.51 -4.01 5.68
N LEU A 54 -8.35 -3.81 4.37
CA LEU A 54 -7.11 -3.33 3.77
C LEU A 54 -6.74 -1.94 4.29
N ALA A 55 -7.69 -0.99 4.31
CA ALA A 55 -7.50 0.36 4.84
C ALA A 55 -7.00 0.39 6.30
N LYS A 56 -7.28 -0.64 7.10
CA LYS A 56 -6.79 -0.75 8.48
C LYS A 56 -5.37 -1.31 8.58
N ILE A 57 -4.97 -2.22 7.69
CA ILE A 57 -3.69 -2.91 7.80
C ILE A 57 -2.57 -2.25 6.99
N LEU A 58 -2.89 -1.59 5.86
CA LEU A 58 -1.90 -1.02 4.96
C LEU A 58 -1.01 0.04 5.64
N PRO A 59 -1.55 0.99 6.44
CA PRO A 59 -0.69 1.98 7.11
C PRO A 59 0.30 1.36 8.09
N LEU A 60 -0.02 0.21 8.68
CA LEU A 60 0.85 -0.50 9.63
C LEU A 60 2.03 -1.21 8.97
N ILE A 61 2.03 -1.31 7.65
CA ILE A 61 3.09 -1.90 6.83
C ILE A 61 3.60 -0.89 5.79
N ASP A 62 3.45 0.40 6.09
CA ASP A 62 3.95 1.51 5.27
C ASP A 62 3.42 1.48 3.83
N LEU A 63 2.12 1.19 3.65
CA LEU A 63 1.42 1.37 2.39
C LEU A 63 0.25 2.32 2.59
N THR A 64 0.02 3.19 1.62
CA THR A 64 -1.03 4.22 1.74
C THR A 64 -2.22 3.95 0.83
N GLU A 65 -2.04 3.18 -0.24
CA GLU A 65 -3.14 2.76 -1.10
C GLU A 65 -3.20 1.25 -1.33
N VAL A 66 -4.42 0.76 -1.57
CA VAL A 66 -4.65 -0.64 -1.95
C VAL A 66 -3.98 -1.00 -3.28
N SER A 67 -3.88 -0.01 -4.19
CA SER A 67 -3.26 -0.17 -5.51
C SER A 67 -1.76 -0.49 -5.43
N ASP A 68 -1.09 -0.15 -4.32
CA ASP A 68 0.34 -0.48 -4.12
C ASP A 68 0.56 -2.00 -4.08
N LEU A 69 -0.44 -2.76 -3.62
CA LEU A 69 -0.40 -4.22 -3.63
C LEU A 69 -0.57 -4.83 -5.03
N ASP A 70 -0.93 -4.04 -6.04
CA ASP A 70 -1.10 -4.49 -7.43
C ASP A 70 0.21 -4.36 -8.26
N THR A 71 1.24 -3.75 -7.68
CA THR A 71 2.59 -3.65 -8.27
C THR A 71 3.29 -5.02 -8.34
N ASP A 72 4.36 -5.13 -9.13
CA ASP A 72 5.13 -6.38 -9.17
C ASP A 72 5.93 -6.59 -7.87
N ASN A 73 6.45 -5.50 -7.29
CA ASN A 73 7.09 -5.47 -5.98
C ASN A 73 6.96 -4.08 -5.32
N PRO A 74 6.12 -3.92 -4.29
CA PRO A 74 5.89 -2.61 -3.66
C PRO A 74 7.12 -2.04 -2.91
N LEU A 75 8.12 -2.86 -2.58
CA LEU A 75 9.35 -2.36 -1.95
C LEU A 75 10.30 -1.67 -2.93
N ALA A 76 10.17 -1.98 -4.22
CA ALA A 76 11.08 -1.50 -5.26
C ALA A 76 10.35 -0.64 -6.31
N ASP A 77 9.04 -0.42 -6.16
CA ASP A 77 8.27 0.38 -7.10
C ASP A 77 8.46 1.88 -6.79
N PRO A 78 9.04 2.67 -7.72
CA PRO A 78 9.27 4.09 -7.50
C PRO A 78 8.00 4.89 -7.24
N ARG A 79 6.83 4.46 -7.76
CA ARG A 79 5.56 5.15 -7.52
C ARG A 79 5.10 4.99 -6.08
N VAL A 80 5.29 3.80 -5.49
CA VAL A 80 4.98 3.54 -4.08
C VAL A 80 5.87 4.41 -3.20
N GLU A 81 7.18 4.46 -3.50
CA GLU A 81 8.12 5.28 -2.74
C GLU A 81 7.80 6.78 -2.84
N ILE A 82 7.53 7.30 -4.04
CA ILE A 82 7.13 8.70 -4.24
C ILE A 82 5.87 9.02 -3.43
N ARG A 83 4.88 8.12 -3.44
CA ARG A 83 3.63 8.31 -2.71
C ARG A 83 3.86 8.40 -1.19
N ARG A 84 4.67 7.49 -0.64
CA ARG A 84 5.09 7.55 0.78
C ARG A 84 5.77 8.87 1.13
N LEU A 85 6.69 9.32 0.28
CA LEU A 85 7.38 10.59 0.47
C LEU A 85 6.40 11.76 0.48
N ILE A 86 5.41 11.76 -0.42
CA ILE A 86 4.35 12.78 -0.46
C ILE A 86 3.51 12.76 0.81
N ASP A 87 3.10 11.58 1.30
CA ASP A 87 2.25 11.45 2.49
C ASP A 87 2.94 11.89 3.80
N GLN A 88 4.28 11.97 3.80
CA GLN A 88 5.08 12.45 4.92
C GLN A 88 5.41 13.95 4.84
N VAL A 89 5.09 14.62 3.73
CA VAL A 89 5.36 16.05 3.55
C VAL A 89 4.35 16.86 4.38
N PRO A 90 4.81 17.79 5.25
CA PRO A 90 3.92 18.66 6.00
C PRO A 90 2.99 19.45 5.08
N GLU A 91 1.74 19.66 5.49
CA GLU A 91 0.70 20.28 4.65
C GLU A 91 1.12 21.66 4.13
N GLU A 92 1.80 22.45 4.96
CA GLU A 92 2.33 23.76 4.61
C GLU A 92 3.45 23.73 3.55
N ARG A 93 4.05 22.56 3.30
CA ARG A 93 5.11 22.33 2.29
C ARG A 93 4.56 21.71 1.00
N LEU A 94 3.34 21.19 0.99
CA LEU A 94 2.74 20.54 -0.19
C LEU A 94 2.64 21.49 -1.39
N GLY A 95 2.31 22.76 -1.14
CA GLY A 95 2.27 23.79 -2.20
C GLY A 95 3.60 23.96 -2.92
N LEU A 96 4.70 24.05 -2.16
CA LEU A 96 6.05 24.17 -2.70
C LEU A 96 6.47 22.92 -3.48
N LEU A 97 6.18 21.73 -2.94
CA LEU A 97 6.46 20.47 -3.65
C LEU A 97 5.69 20.39 -4.98
N LEU A 98 4.42 20.81 -4.98
CA LEU A 98 3.61 20.83 -6.19
C LEU A 98 4.17 21.78 -7.25
N GLU A 99 4.71 22.94 -6.87
CA GLU A 99 5.36 23.86 -7.79
C GLU A 99 6.63 23.26 -8.42
N VAL A 100 7.47 22.62 -7.62
CA VAL A 100 8.66 21.90 -8.12
C VAL A 100 8.24 20.81 -9.12
N LEU A 101 7.29 19.96 -8.75
CA LEU A 101 6.81 18.89 -9.62
C LEU A 101 6.18 19.41 -10.93
N ARG A 102 5.47 20.54 -10.89
CA ARG A 102 4.91 21.17 -12.11
C ARG A 102 5.98 21.77 -13.02
N THR A 103 7.08 22.24 -12.44
CA THR A 103 8.21 22.83 -13.17
C THR A 103 9.02 21.75 -13.86
N GLU A 104 9.32 20.67 -13.15
CA GLU A 104 10.11 19.53 -13.67
C GLU A 104 9.29 18.61 -14.59
N PHE A 105 7.99 18.44 -14.31
CA PHE A 105 7.08 17.57 -15.06
C PHE A 105 5.86 18.35 -15.55
N PRO A 106 6.03 19.26 -16.54
CA PRO A 106 4.93 20.05 -17.07
C PRO A 106 3.87 19.12 -17.67
N LYS A 107 2.59 19.42 -17.44
CA LYS A 107 1.49 18.69 -18.06
C LYS A 107 1.65 18.78 -19.58
N THR A 108 2.12 17.71 -20.20
CA THR A 108 2.09 17.59 -21.66
C THR A 108 0.61 17.57 -22.05
N LYS A 109 0.17 18.54 -22.86
CA LYS A 109 -1.15 18.45 -23.49
C LYS A 109 -1.17 17.13 -24.27
N ARG A 110 -1.99 16.18 -23.84
CA ARG A 110 -2.34 15.04 -24.69
C ARG A 110 -3.23 15.59 -25.79
N GLU A 111 -2.69 15.63 -27.01
CA GLU A 111 -3.47 15.76 -28.25
C GLU A 111 -4.38 14.54 -28.45
#